data_AF-A0A0B8NXG2-F1
#
_entry.id   AF-A0A0B8NXG2-F1
#
_cell.length_a   1.000
_cell.length_b   1.000
_cell.length_c   1.000
_cell.angle_alpha   90.00
_cell.angle_beta   90.00
_cell.angle_gamma   90.00
#
_symmetry.space_group_name_H-M   'P 1'
#
loop_
_entity.id
_entity.type
_entity.pdbx_description
1 polymer ?
#
loop_
_entity_poly.entity_id
_entity_poly.type
_entity_poly.pdbx_seq_one_letter_code
_entity_poly.pdbx_strand_id
1 'polypeptide(L)' 'MYQEIYGHKPNIMVIHAGLECGLFKEPYPNMDMVSFGPTIKFPHSPDEKVKIDTVDLFWEQMVALLKHIPTKA' A
#
# COMPACT_ATOMS: atom_id res chain seq x y z
N MET A 1 -13.78 -1.26 4.32
CA MET A 1 -13.14 -0.85 3.05
C MET A 1 -12.43 -2.01 2.33
N TYR A 2 -11.17 -2.43 2.62
CA TYR A 2 -10.52 -3.52 1.82
C TYR A 2 -11.35 -4.82 1.76
N GLN A 3 -11.82 -5.31 2.91
CA GLN A 3 -12.64 -6.52 2.97
C GLN A 3 -13.99 -6.40 2.25
N GLU A 4 -14.55 -5.19 2.15
CA GLU A 4 -15.78 -4.96 1.39
C GLU A 4 -15.55 -5.03 -0.11
N ILE A 5 -14.40 -4.55 -0.59
CA ILE A 5 -14.06 -4.55 -2.02
C ILE A 5 -13.68 -5.96 -2.48
N TYR A 6 -12.84 -6.67 -1.70
CA TYR A 6 -12.23 -7.93 -2.15
C TYR A 6 -12.82 -9.18 -1.50
N GLY A 7 -13.76 -9.04 -0.56
CA GLY A 7 -14.42 -10.16 0.14
C GLY A 7 -13.52 -10.89 1.14
N HIS A 8 -12.30 -10.42 1.40
CA HIS A 8 -11.35 -11.03 2.33
C HIS A 8 -10.46 -9.96 2.99
N LYS A 9 -9.84 -10.31 4.13
CA LYS A 9 -8.92 -9.40 4.82
C LYS A 9 -7.58 -9.32 4.07
N PRO A 10 -6.92 -8.14 4.04
CA PRO A 10 -5.58 -8.04 3.48
C PRO A 10 -4.57 -8.77 4.37
N ASN A 11 -3.47 -9.23 3.77
CA ASN A 11 -2.32 -9.73 4.51
C ASN A 11 -1.50 -8.56 5.05
N ILE A 12 -1.63 -8.28 6.35
CA ILE A 12 -0.88 -7.22 7.02
C ILE A 12 0.47 -7.77 7.47
N MET A 13 1.56 -7.12 7.09
CA MET A 13 2.92 -7.65 7.27
C MET A 13 3.93 -6.55 7.58
N VAL A 14 5.10 -6.98 8.07
CA VAL A 14 6.35 -6.23 8.03
C VAL A 14 7.28 -6.94 7.07
N ILE A 15 8.05 -6.20 6.28
CA ILE A 15 9.00 -6.76 5.31
C ILE A 15 10.43 -6.63 5.82
N HIS A 16 11.28 -7.61 5.49
CA HIS A 16 12.72 -7.51 5.70
C HIS A 16 13.38 -6.85 4.48
N ALA A 17 13.06 -5.57 4.27
CA ALA A 17 13.60 -4.72 3.21
C ALA A 17 13.59 -3.25 3.67
N GLY A 18 14.38 -2.40 3.01
CA GLY A 18 14.34 -0.95 3.25
C GLY A 18 13.08 -0.34 2.66
N LEU A 19 12.32 0.39 3.48
CA LEU A 19 11.22 1.25 3.04
C LEU A 19 11.43 2.66 3.58
N GLU A 20 11.11 3.67 2.77
CA GLU A 20 11.24 5.08 3.13
C GLU A 20 10.33 5.45 4.31
N CYS A 21 9.22 4.72 4.52
CA CYS A 21 8.37 4.89 5.71
C CYS A 21 9.14 4.75 7.03
N GLY A 22 10.21 3.95 7.06
CA GLY A 22 11.10 3.86 8.23
C GLY A 22 11.85 5.16 8.48
N LEU A 23 12.40 5.76 7.41
CA LEU A 23 13.09 7.05 7.48
C LEU A 23 12.12 8.20 7.83
N PHE A 24 10.91 8.18 7.28
CA PHE A 24 9.91 9.22 7.55
C PHE A 24 9.46 9.27 9.00
N LYS A 25 9.55 8.15 9.74
CA LYS A 25 9.11 8.10 11.14
C LYS A 25 10.03 8.91 12.07
N GLU A 26 11.29 9.15 11.70
CA GLU A 26 12.23 9.94 12.50
C GLU A 26 11.82 11.42 12.63
N PRO A 27 11.63 12.19 11.53
CA PRO A 27 11.14 13.56 11.62
C PRO A 27 9.64 13.66 11.90
N TYR A 28 8.85 12.61 11.63
CA TYR A 28 7.40 12.60 11.80
C TYR A 28 6.92 11.45 12.71
N PRO A 29 7.29 11.46 14.02
CA PRO A 29 7.01 10.35 14.93
C PRO A 29 5.51 10.10 15.13
N ASN A 30 4.69 11.14 15.03
CA ASN A 30 3.24 11.05 15.24
C ASN A 30 2.44 10.75 13.95
N MET A 31 3.10 10.67 12.79
CA MET A 31 2.41 10.38 11.53
C MET A 31 2.12 8.89 11.41
N ASP A 32 0.85 8.54 11.26
CA ASP A 32 0.44 7.18 10.91
C ASP A 32 0.70 6.94 9.42
N MET A 33 1.24 5.76 9.10
CA MET A 33 1.65 5.42 7.74
C MET A 33 1.26 4.00 7.39
N VAL A 34 0.95 3.78 6.12
CA VAL A 34 0.73 2.47 5.52
C VAL A 34 1.42 2.44 4.16
N SER A 35 1.98 1.29 3.80
CA SER A 35 2.52 1.03 2.45
C SER A 35 1.74 -0.12 1.81
N PHE A 36 1.30 0.10 0.57
CA PHE A 36 0.60 -0.88 -0.27
C PHE A 36 0.79 -0.51 -1.74
N GLY A 37 0.63 -1.47 -2.65
CA GLY A 37 0.87 -1.26 -4.08
C GLY A 37 0.43 -2.44 -4.94
N PRO A 38 0.54 -2.33 -6.28
CA PRO A 38 0.25 -3.43 -7.20
C PRO A 38 1.29 -4.55 -7.08
N THR A 39 1.00 -5.69 -7.70
CA THR A 39 1.97 -6.79 -7.77
C THR A 39 3.02 -6.52 -8.82
N ILE A 40 4.26 -6.27 -8.37
CA ILE A 40 5.46 -6.17 -9.20
C ILE A 40 6.33 -7.41 -8.94
N LYS A 41 6.87 -8.00 -10.01
CA LYS A 41 7.80 -9.14 -9.93
C LYS A 41 9.14 -8.75 -10.52
N PHE A 42 10.20 -9.24 -9.87
CA PHE A 42 11.60 -9.01 -10.23
C PHE A 42 11.98 -7.53 -10.33
N PRO A 43 11.60 -6.68 -9.34
CA PRO A 43 12.04 -5.30 -9.35
C PRO A 43 13.57 -5.22 -9.34
N HIS A 44 14.13 -4.21 -9.99
CA HIS A 44 15.58 -3.97 -10.12
C HIS A 44 16.33 -4.96 -11.03
N SER A 45 15.64 -5.73 -11.86
CA SER A 45 16.25 -6.53 -12.92
C SER A 45 15.68 -6.19 -14.30
N PRO A 46 16.35 -6.58 -15.40
CA PRO A 46 15.77 -6.46 -16.75
C PRO A 46 14.46 -7.24 -16.94
N ASP A 47 14.13 -8.15 -16.02
CA ASP A 47 12.89 -8.95 -16.02
C ASP A 47 11.74 -8.30 -15.24
N GLU A 48 11.95 -7.08 -14.75
CA GLU A 48 10.97 -6.32 -13.98
C GLU A 48 9.66 -6.19 -14.75
N LYS A 49 8.56 -6.58 -14.10
CA LYS A 49 7.22 -6.52 -14.69
C LYS A 49 6.14 -6.32 -13.65
N VAL A 50 5.12 -5.58 -14.05
CA VAL A 50 3.91 -5.35 -13.27
C VAL A 50 2.75 -6.20 -13.77
N LYS A 51 1.97 -6.76 -12.85
CA LYS A 51 0.76 -7.50 -13.19
C LYS A 51 -0.39 -6.51 -13.41
N ILE A 52 -0.76 -6.26 -14.67
CA ILE A 52 -1.67 -5.17 -15.09
C ILE A 52 -2.99 -5.17 -14.31
N ASP A 53 -3.63 -6.32 -14.13
CA ASP A 53 -4.90 -6.42 -13.42
C ASP A 53 -4.82 -5.97 -11.95
N THR A 54 -3.65 -6.08 -11.30
CA THR A 54 -3.46 -5.63 -9.91
C THR A 54 -3.25 -4.13 -9.78
N VAL A 55 -2.99 -3.42 -10.88
CA VAL A 55 -2.91 -1.95 -10.89
C VAL A 55 -4.29 -1.35 -10.65
N ASP A 56 -5.33 -1.96 -11.23
CA ASP A 56 -6.72 -1.54 -11.03
C ASP A 56 -7.16 -1.76 -9.57
N LEU A 57 -6.87 -2.93 -8.99
CA LEU A 57 -7.12 -3.20 -7.57
C LEU A 57 -6.39 -2.20 -6.66
N PHE A 58 -5.12 -1.90 -6.95
CA PHE A 58 -4.40 -0.85 -6.23
C PHE A 58 -5.12 0.50 -6.31
N TRP A 59 -5.60 0.88 -7.48
CA TRP A 59 -6.30 2.13 -7.70
C TRP A 59 -7.65 2.20 -6.97
N GLU A 60 -8.46 1.15 -7.07
CA GLU A 60 -9.74 1.04 -6.35
C GLU A 60 -9.54 1.18 -4.84
N GLN A 61 -8.53 0.49 -4.30
CA GLN A 61 -8.16 0.58 -2.89
C GLN A 61 -7.70 1.98 -2.49
N MET A 62 -6.90 2.64 -3.33
CA MET A 62 -6.43 4.01 -3.10
C MET A 62 -7.60 4.99 -3.02
N VAL A 63 -8.50 4.95 -4.01
CA VAL A 63 -9.71 5.79 -4.05
C VAL A 63 -10.59 5.53 -2.83
N ALA A 64 -10.80 4.26 -2.48
CA ALA A 64 -11.61 3.89 -1.34
C ALA A 64 -10.98 4.32 0.00
N LEU A 65 -9.66 4.26 0.15
CA LEU A 65 -8.95 4.80 1.31
C LEU A 65 -9.20 6.30 1.46
N LEU A 66 -8.93 7.07 0.40
CA LEU A 66 -9.06 8.53 0.41
C LEU A 66 -10.48 9.00 0.76
N LYS A 67 -11.51 8.31 0.24
CA LYS A 67 -12.91 8.60 0.55
C LYS A 67 -13.30 8.35 2.01
N HIS A 68 -12.61 7.44 2.68
CA HIS A 68 -12.93 7.03 4.06
C HIS A 68 -11.96 7.61 5.10
N ILE A 69 -11.08 8.55 4.71
CA ILE A 69 -10.27 9.29 5.68
C ILE A 69 -11.21 10.07 6.61
N PRO A 70 -11.13 9.89 7.94
CA PRO A 70 -12.01 10.56 8.87
C PRO A 70 -11.72 12.07 8.91
N THR A 71 -12.75 12.86 9.23
CA THR A 71 -12.56 14.29 9.53
C THR A 71 -11.77 14.44 10.83
N LYS A 72 -10.80 15.35 10.84
CA LYS A 72 -10.11 15.72 12.07
C LYS A 72 -11.12 16.33 13.05
N ALA A 73 -11.12 15.82 14.29
CA ALA A 73 -11.93 16.36 15.38
C ALA A 73 -11.47 17.78 15.78
#